data_AF-A0A1D6EF50-F1
#
_entry.id   AF-A0A1D6EF50-F1
#
_cell.length_a   1.000
_cell.length_b   1.000
_cell.length_c   1.000
_cell.angle_alpha   90.00
_cell.angle_beta   90.00
_cell.angle_gamma   90.00
#
_symmetry.space_group_name_H-M   'P 1'
#
loop_
_entity.id
_entity.type
_entity.pdbx_description
1 polymer ?
#
loop_
_entity_poly.entity_id
_entity_poly.type
_entity_poly.pdbx_seq_one_letter_code
_entity_poly.pdbx_strand_id
1 'polypeptide(L)'
;MVNCGLILLKMLSEYVDISKCLPSLSLEVVQRVVEILKLFNTRTCQLVLGAGAMQVSGLKSITSKHLALASQIISFMHSLIPDIRRVLFLKIPEARKHLLMSELDRVAQDYKIHRDEIHNKLVQIMRERLLANLRKLPQIVEGWNGPEDNDVQPSQFAKAVTKEVTYLHRILSQTLLEVEVQTIFRQVVQIFHSHITEAFSKLEVNTPLAKNRLCRDVQHILACIRKLPAENFSSETIPNYGLLDEFLAENFGTKVGE
;
A
#
# COMPACT_ATOMS: atom_id res chain seq x y z
N MET A 1 -14.51 8.36 -7.12
CA MET A 1 -13.12 8.55 -7.61
C MET A 1 -13.00 8.24 -9.10
N VAL A 2 -13.34 7.03 -9.57
CA VAL A 2 -13.24 6.67 -11.00
C VAL A 2 -13.95 7.67 -11.93
N ASN A 3 -15.22 7.99 -11.66
CA ASN A 3 -15.98 8.95 -12.49
C ASN A 3 -15.32 10.33 -12.58
N CYS A 4 -14.80 10.86 -11.46
CA CYS A 4 -14.10 12.15 -11.44
C CYS A 4 -12.84 12.11 -12.32
N GLY A 5 -12.14 10.98 -12.31
CA GLY A 5 -11.02 10.71 -13.21
C GLY A 5 -11.41 10.75 -14.69
N LEU A 6 -12.49 10.07 -15.06
CA LEU A 6 -12.99 10.06 -16.44
C LEU A 6 -13.46 11.45 -16.89
N ILE A 7 -14.10 12.22 -15.99
CA ILE A 7 -14.48 13.61 -16.27
C ILE A 7 -13.22 14.46 -16.52
N LEU A 8 -12.18 14.33 -15.68
CA LEU A 8 -10.93 15.05 -15.90
C LEU A 8 -10.30 14.67 -17.24
N LEU A 9 -10.27 13.38 -17.60
CA LEU A 9 -9.77 12.93 -18.91
C LEU A 9 -10.53 13.59 -20.06
N LYS A 10 -11.86 13.65 -19.97
CA LYS A 10 -12.69 14.33 -20.97
C LYS A 10 -12.33 15.82 -21.08
N MET A 11 -12.22 16.51 -19.95
CA MET A 11 -11.84 17.92 -19.92
C MET A 11 -10.45 18.15 -20.54
N LEU A 12 -9.48 17.28 -20.24
CA LEU A 12 -8.13 17.34 -20.82
C LEU A 12 -8.16 17.13 -22.34
N SER A 13 -8.98 16.21 -22.84
CA SER A 13 -9.18 16.02 -24.29
C SER A 13 -9.77 17.26 -24.95
N GLU A 14 -10.77 17.89 -24.34
CA GLU A 14 -11.38 19.12 -24.85
C GLU A 14 -10.36 20.26 -24.91
N TYR A 15 -9.49 20.41 -23.91
CA TYR A 15 -8.39 21.37 -23.94
C TYR A 15 -7.40 21.09 -25.07
N VAL A 16 -7.04 19.82 -25.28
CA VAL A 16 -6.17 19.41 -26.39
C VAL A 16 -6.78 19.80 -27.74
N ASP A 17 -8.09 19.61 -27.92
CA ASP A 17 -8.77 19.99 -29.16
C ASP A 17 -8.88 21.51 -29.34
N ILE A 18 -9.11 22.26 -28.25
CA ILE A 18 -9.05 23.74 -28.27
C ILE A 18 -7.66 24.22 -28.73
N SER A 19 -6.57 23.64 -28.23
CA SER A 19 -5.21 24.01 -28.66
C SER A 19 -4.96 23.74 -30.15
N LYS A 20 -5.59 22.70 -30.73
CA LYS A 20 -5.50 22.42 -32.17
C LYS A 20 -6.33 23.40 -33.01
N CYS A 21 -7.56 23.68 -32.58
CA CYS A 21 -8.50 24.52 -33.32
C CYS A 21 -8.20 26.02 -33.19
N LEU A 22 -7.64 26.46 -32.06
CA LEU A 22 -7.35 27.86 -31.73
C LEU A 22 -5.89 28.01 -31.29
N PRO A 23 -4.91 27.97 -32.22
CA PRO A 23 -3.49 28.01 -31.88
C PRO A 23 -3.06 29.26 -31.11
N SER A 24 -3.76 30.39 -31.29
CA SER A 24 -3.52 31.64 -30.57
C SER A 24 -3.73 31.51 -29.05
N LEU A 25 -4.49 30.51 -28.59
CA LEU A 25 -4.77 30.24 -27.18
C LEU A 25 -3.89 29.12 -26.60
N SER A 26 -2.89 28.62 -27.34
CA SER A 26 -2.13 27.44 -26.92
C SER A 26 -1.42 27.63 -25.58
N LEU A 27 -0.93 28.85 -25.29
CA LEU A 27 -0.28 29.16 -24.02
C LEU A 27 -1.28 29.05 -22.86
N GLU A 28 -2.43 29.72 -23.00
CA GLU A 28 -3.50 29.76 -22.01
C GLU A 28 -4.03 28.35 -21.76
N VAL A 29 -4.20 27.55 -22.82
CA VAL A 29 -4.61 26.14 -22.71
C VAL A 29 -3.62 25.33 -21.88
N VAL A 30 -2.31 25.44 -22.15
CA VAL A 30 -1.28 24.72 -21.36
C VAL A 30 -1.36 25.12 -19.90
N GLN A 31 -1.48 26.41 -19.60
CA GLN A 31 -1.60 26.90 -18.22
C GLN A 31 -2.85 26.36 -17.52
N ARG A 32 -4.01 26.35 -18.20
CA ARG A 32 -5.25 25.78 -17.66
C ARG A 32 -5.12 24.27 -17.40
N VAL A 33 -4.45 23.54 -18.29
CA VAL A 33 -4.18 22.10 -18.12
C VAL A 33 -3.27 21.85 -16.92
N VAL A 34 -2.22 22.65 -16.74
CA VAL A 34 -1.36 22.58 -15.55
C VAL A 34 -2.16 22.86 -14.27
N GLU A 35 -2.97 23.91 -14.25
CA GLU A 35 -3.80 24.27 -13.10
C GLU A 35 -4.81 23.19 -12.73
N ILE A 36 -5.51 22.61 -13.71
CA ILE A 36 -6.53 21.60 -13.44
C ILE A 36 -5.91 20.29 -12.94
N LEU A 37 -4.73 19.91 -13.46
CA LEU A 37 -3.98 18.76 -12.97
C LEU A 37 -3.50 19.00 -11.53
N LYS A 38 -2.96 20.18 -11.21
CA LYS A 38 -2.56 20.57 -9.84
C LYS A 38 -3.76 20.53 -8.88
N LEU A 39 -4.89 21.07 -9.30
CA LEU A 39 -6.12 21.10 -8.51
C LEU A 39 -6.63 19.69 -8.22
N PHE A 40 -6.69 18.84 -9.23
CA PHE A 40 -7.14 17.45 -9.07
C PHE A 40 -6.25 16.66 -8.10
N ASN A 41 -4.92 16.79 -8.25
CA ASN A 41 -3.97 16.11 -7.36
C ASN A 41 -4.15 16.57 -5.90
N THR A 42 -4.11 17.89 -5.68
CA THR A 42 -4.26 18.51 -4.36
C THR A 42 -5.57 18.11 -3.72
N ARG A 43 -6.68 18.18 -4.47
CA ARG A 43 -8.00 17.87 -3.93
C ARG A 43 -8.14 16.39 -3.60
N THR A 44 -7.59 15.50 -4.44
CA THR A 44 -7.59 14.06 -4.16
C THR A 44 -6.78 13.75 -2.90
N CYS A 45 -5.60 14.37 -2.73
CA CYS A 45 -4.77 14.22 -1.53
C CYS A 45 -5.53 14.67 -0.27
N GLN A 46 -6.14 15.85 -0.28
CA GLN A 46 -6.95 16.35 0.85
C GLN A 46 -8.11 15.42 1.21
N LEU A 47 -8.82 14.90 0.20
CA LEU A 47 -9.99 14.05 0.43
C LEU A 47 -9.60 12.66 0.96
N VAL A 48 -8.47 12.12 0.50
CA VAL A 48 -8.04 10.75 0.78
C VAL A 48 -7.06 10.69 1.94
N LEU A 49 -5.89 11.33 1.82
CA LEU A 49 -4.85 11.33 2.85
C LEU A 49 -5.19 12.32 3.98
N GLY A 50 -5.76 13.47 3.64
CA GLY A 50 -6.23 14.47 4.61
C GLY A 50 -7.57 14.14 5.28
N ALA A 51 -8.15 12.96 5.00
CA ALA A 51 -9.45 12.52 5.49
C ALA A 51 -10.63 13.49 5.20
N GLY A 52 -10.48 14.43 4.26
CA GLY A 52 -11.50 15.42 3.94
C GLY A 52 -12.81 14.80 3.44
N ALA A 53 -12.77 13.63 2.80
CA ALA A 53 -13.97 12.93 2.34
C ALA A 53 -14.87 12.47 3.51
N MET A 54 -14.32 12.29 4.72
CA MET A 54 -15.14 12.00 5.90
C MET A 54 -16.01 13.19 6.30
N GLN A 55 -15.51 14.42 6.09
CA GLN A 55 -16.21 15.65 6.41
C GLN A 55 -17.21 16.04 5.33
N VAL A 56 -16.83 15.94 4.05
CA VAL A 56 -17.62 16.47 2.94
C VAL A 56 -18.53 15.44 2.25
N SER A 57 -18.30 14.15 2.48
CA SER A 57 -19.07 13.06 1.86
C SER A 57 -19.71 12.11 2.88
N GLY A 58 -19.64 12.44 4.18
CA GLY A 58 -20.26 11.65 5.24
C GLY A 58 -19.69 10.25 5.44
N LEU A 59 -18.49 9.96 4.90
CA LEU A 59 -17.85 8.67 5.08
C LEU A 59 -17.42 8.48 6.55
N LYS A 60 -17.77 7.34 7.15
CA LYS A 60 -17.30 6.99 8.50
C LYS A 60 -15.79 6.74 8.57
N SER A 61 -15.17 6.31 7.47
CA SER A 61 -13.73 6.07 7.38
C SER A 61 -13.23 6.06 5.93
N ILE A 62 -11.94 6.33 5.76
CA ILE A 62 -11.22 6.05 4.51
C ILE A 62 -10.64 4.65 4.58
N THR A 63 -11.15 3.74 3.74
CA THR A 63 -10.76 2.32 3.74
C THR A 63 -9.56 2.07 2.82
N SER A 64 -8.91 0.91 2.96
CA SER A 64 -7.86 0.46 2.03
C SER A 64 -8.34 0.40 0.58
N LYS A 65 -9.63 0.12 0.35
CA LYS A 65 -10.23 0.16 -1.00
C LYS A 65 -10.31 1.58 -1.55
N HIS A 66 -10.63 2.58 -0.71
CA HIS A 66 -10.59 3.98 -1.13
C HIS A 66 -9.15 4.39 -1.50
N LEU A 67 -8.17 4.05 -0.67
CA LEU A 67 -6.76 4.34 -0.95
C LEU A 67 -6.28 3.68 -2.25
N ALA A 68 -6.62 2.41 -2.47
CA ALA A 68 -6.23 1.71 -3.69
C ALA A 68 -6.83 2.34 -4.95
N LEU A 69 -8.12 2.70 -4.92
CA LEU A 69 -8.78 3.40 -6.03
C LEU A 69 -8.22 4.81 -6.26
N ALA A 70 -7.82 5.51 -5.20
CA ALA A 70 -7.14 6.80 -5.29
C ALA A 70 -5.77 6.66 -5.98
N SER A 71 -4.97 5.67 -5.55
CA SER A 71 -3.67 5.38 -6.17
C SER A 71 -3.83 5.10 -7.67
N GLN A 72 -4.80 4.27 -8.06
CA GLN A 72 -5.05 3.97 -9.48
C GLN A 72 -5.35 5.21 -10.32
N ILE A 73 -6.22 6.11 -9.84
CA ILE A 73 -6.55 7.29 -10.64
C ILE A 73 -5.39 8.28 -10.71
N ILE A 74 -4.59 8.39 -9.65
CA ILE A 74 -3.37 9.20 -9.65
C ILE A 74 -2.33 8.60 -10.60
N SER A 75 -2.10 7.28 -10.56
CA SER A 75 -1.21 6.56 -11.50
C SER A 75 -1.67 6.72 -12.95
N PHE A 76 -2.98 6.61 -13.20
CA PHE A 76 -3.56 6.80 -14.53
C PHE A 76 -3.30 8.22 -15.04
N MET A 77 -3.64 9.25 -14.26
CA MET A 77 -3.39 10.64 -14.66
C MET A 77 -1.90 10.91 -14.86
N HIS A 78 -1.03 10.42 -13.97
CA HIS A 78 0.41 10.51 -14.11
C HIS A 78 0.90 9.93 -15.43
N SER A 79 0.39 8.75 -15.83
CA SER A 79 0.78 8.08 -17.08
C SER A 79 0.37 8.84 -18.34
N LEU A 80 -0.65 9.69 -18.26
CA LEU A 80 -1.14 10.50 -19.38
C LEU A 80 -0.38 11.81 -19.57
N ILE A 81 0.26 12.34 -18.51
CA ILE A 81 0.97 13.63 -18.56
C ILE A 81 1.99 13.70 -19.71
N PRO A 82 2.81 12.66 -19.98
CA PRO A 82 3.77 12.70 -21.10
C PRO A 82 3.10 12.90 -22.47
N ASP A 83 1.96 12.26 -22.72
CA ASP A 83 1.23 12.38 -23.98
C ASP A 83 0.52 13.73 -24.11
N ILE A 84 -0.12 14.19 -23.04
CA ILE A 84 -0.72 15.53 -22.97
C ILE A 84 0.35 16.59 -23.25
N ARG A 85 1.51 16.48 -22.60
CA ARG A 85 2.68 17.33 -22.82
C ARG A 85 3.11 17.29 -24.29
N ARG A 86 3.27 16.10 -24.87
CA ARG A 86 3.69 15.95 -26.27
C ARG A 86 2.76 16.69 -27.23
N VAL A 87 1.45 16.56 -27.05
CA VAL A 87 0.45 17.15 -27.96
C VAL A 87 0.34 18.67 -27.77
N LEU A 88 0.23 19.15 -26.54
CA LEU A 88 0.03 20.58 -26.26
C LEU A 88 1.22 21.45 -26.68
N PHE A 89 2.43 20.89 -26.68
CA PHE A 89 3.65 21.64 -26.94
C PHE A 89 4.04 21.71 -28.42
N LEU A 90 3.27 21.10 -29.32
CA LEU A 90 3.55 21.13 -30.77
C LEU A 90 3.46 22.54 -31.38
N LYS A 91 2.69 23.45 -30.77
CA LYS A 91 2.41 24.79 -31.29
C LYS A 91 2.90 25.91 -30.37
N ILE A 92 3.61 25.57 -29.29
CA ILE A 92 4.14 26.54 -28.33
C ILE A 92 5.46 27.12 -28.85
N PRO A 93 5.62 28.46 -28.88
CA PRO A 93 6.89 29.08 -29.23
C PRO A 93 8.03 28.66 -28.30
N GLU A 94 9.20 28.40 -28.86
CA GLU A 94 10.37 27.90 -28.10
C GLU A 94 10.72 28.78 -26.89
N ALA A 95 10.59 30.11 -27.01
CA ALA A 95 10.87 31.06 -25.93
C ALA A 95 10.04 30.82 -24.64
N ARG A 96 8.83 30.25 -24.75
CA ARG A 96 7.94 29.96 -23.60
C ARG A 96 7.91 28.48 -23.22
N LYS A 97 8.44 27.63 -24.09
CA LYS A 97 8.36 26.18 -24.00
C LYS A 97 9.02 25.64 -22.74
N HIS A 98 10.25 26.06 -22.45
CA HIS A 98 11.02 25.56 -21.31
C HIS A 98 10.31 25.78 -19.97
N LEU A 99 9.77 26.98 -19.72
CA LEU A 99 9.07 27.30 -18.48
C LEU A 99 7.84 26.40 -18.29
N LEU A 100 6.99 26.29 -19.30
CA LEU A 100 5.77 25.50 -19.21
C LEU A 100 6.05 23.99 -19.11
N MET A 101 7.11 23.51 -19.77
CA MET A 101 7.56 22.11 -19.64
C MET A 101 7.95 21.83 -18.19
N SER A 102 8.73 22.72 -17.56
CA SER A 102 9.14 22.55 -16.17
C SER A 102 7.95 22.53 -15.20
N GLU A 103 6.87 23.26 -15.51
CA GLU A 103 5.64 23.21 -14.71
C GLU A 103 4.92 21.86 -14.81
N LEU A 104 4.81 21.29 -16.02
CA LEU A 104 4.22 19.96 -16.20
C LEU A 104 5.08 18.87 -15.59
N ASP A 105 6.41 18.98 -15.67
CA ASP A 105 7.32 18.03 -15.03
C ASP A 105 7.18 18.08 -13.51
N ARG A 106 7.01 19.27 -12.93
CA ARG A 106 6.68 19.42 -11.50
C ARG A 106 5.34 18.76 -11.16
N VAL A 107 4.31 18.96 -11.99
CA VAL A 107 3.01 18.30 -11.80
C VAL A 107 3.18 16.77 -11.85
N ALA A 108 3.90 16.22 -12.83
CA ALA A 108 4.14 14.78 -12.88
C ALA A 108 4.82 14.27 -11.61
N GLN A 109 5.83 14.99 -11.12
CA GLN A 109 6.50 14.66 -9.87
C GLN A 109 5.56 14.70 -8.67
N ASP A 110 4.67 15.70 -8.58
CA ASP A 110 3.68 15.82 -7.51
C ASP A 110 2.68 14.63 -7.51
N TYR A 111 2.30 14.12 -8.69
CA TYR A 111 1.45 12.92 -8.79
C TYR A 111 2.19 11.66 -8.33
N LYS A 112 3.47 11.53 -8.72
CA LYS A 112 4.31 10.41 -8.27
C LYS A 112 4.47 10.40 -6.75
N ILE A 113 4.80 11.54 -6.16
CA ILE A 113 4.92 11.70 -4.70
C ILE A 113 3.61 11.30 -4.02
N HIS A 114 2.48 11.85 -4.48
CA HIS A 114 1.18 11.55 -3.88
C HIS A 114 0.82 10.06 -3.96
N ARG A 115 1.11 9.38 -5.08
CA ARG A 115 0.94 7.93 -5.19
C ARG A 115 1.78 7.18 -4.16
N ASP A 116 3.05 7.55 -4.03
CA ASP A 116 3.98 6.90 -3.11
C ASP A 116 3.55 7.14 -1.65
N GLU A 117 3.01 8.32 -1.31
CA GLU A 117 2.39 8.61 -0.02
C GLU A 117 1.16 7.72 0.27
N ILE A 118 0.32 7.47 -0.73
CA ILE A 118 -0.81 6.53 -0.59
C ILE A 118 -0.32 5.11 -0.30
N HIS A 119 0.72 4.65 -1.00
CA HIS A 119 1.32 3.34 -0.77
C HIS A 119 1.90 3.24 0.66
N ASN A 120 2.63 4.27 1.11
CA ASN A 120 3.15 4.34 2.46
C ASN A 120 2.03 4.34 3.51
N LYS A 121 0.90 5.02 3.25
CA LYS A 121 -0.25 5.00 4.15
C LYS A 121 -0.87 3.60 4.27
N LEU A 122 -0.94 2.82 3.19
CA LEU A 122 -1.40 1.43 3.22
C LEU A 122 -0.50 0.55 4.09
N VAL A 123 0.82 0.70 3.95
CA VAL A 123 1.81 0.00 4.80
C VAL A 123 1.63 0.38 6.27
N GLN A 124 1.51 1.68 6.56
CA GLN A 124 1.34 2.19 7.92
C GLN A 124 0.03 1.71 8.57
N ILE A 125 -1.08 1.65 7.82
CA ILE A 125 -2.33 1.05 8.33
C ILE A 125 -2.11 -0.40 8.73
N MET A 126 -1.36 -1.16 7.94
CA MET A 126 -1.10 -2.57 8.24
C MET A 126 -0.18 -2.72 9.46
N ARG A 127 0.80 -1.83 9.62
CA ARG A 127 1.61 -1.73 10.85
C ARG A 127 0.77 -1.43 12.09
N GLU A 128 -0.12 -0.45 12.02
CA GLU A 128 -1.00 -0.06 13.13
C GLU A 128 -1.90 -1.23 13.57
N ARG A 129 -2.45 -1.98 12.62
CA ARG A 129 -3.27 -3.16 12.90
C ARG A 129 -2.46 -4.31 13.52
N LEU A 130 -1.24 -4.56 13.01
CA LEU A 130 -0.34 -5.53 13.62
C LEU A 130 -0.05 -5.16 15.08
N LEU A 131 0.34 -3.91 15.34
CA LEU A 131 0.60 -3.41 16.68
C LEU A 131 -0.62 -3.52 17.60
N ALA A 132 -1.82 -3.26 17.08
CA ALA A 132 -3.06 -3.42 17.85
C ALA A 132 -3.34 -4.88 18.25
N ASN A 133 -2.98 -5.85 17.40
CA ASN A 133 -3.07 -7.28 17.74
C ASN A 133 -1.96 -7.69 18.71
N LEU A 134 -0.74 -7.19 18.54
CA LEU A 134 0.39 -7.47 19.44
C LEU A 134 0.13 -7.00 20.87
N ARG A 135 -0.59 -5.89 21.08
CA ARG A 135 -0.99 -5.44 22.43
C ARG A 135 -1.89 -6.44 23.17
N LYS A 136 -2.61 -7.31 22.46
CA LYS A 136 -3.48 -8.33 23.03
C LYS A 136 -2.73 -9.64 23.34
N LEU A 137 -1.51 -9.77 22.83
CA LEU A 137 -0.71 -10.99 22.93
C LEU A 137 -0.42 -11.41 24.38
N PRO A 138 -0.02 -10.51 25.32
CA PRO A 138 0.26 -10.91 26.70
C PRO A 138 -0.92 -11.61 27.38
N GLN A 139 -2.14 -11.07 27.21
CA GLN A 139 -3.37 -11.67 27.76
C GLN A 139 -3.66 -13.05 27.16
N ILE A 140 -3.34 -13.26 25.88
CA ILE A 140 -3.49 -14.56 25.22
C ILE A 140 -2.47 -15.56 25.79
N VAL A 141 -1.24 -15.12 26.05
CA VAL A 141 -0.13 -15.93 26.57
C VAL A 141 -0.35 -16.36 28.02
N GLU A 142 -1.01 -15.55 28.86
CA GLU A 142 -1.42 -15.97 30.20
C GLU A 142 -2.26 -17.26 30.18
N GLY A 143 -3.11 -17.43 29.16
CA GLY A 143 -3.90 -18.64 28.92
C GLY A 143 -3.13 -19.83 28.34
N TRP A 144 -1.84 -19.67 28.01
CA TRP A 144 -1.03 -20.75 27.43
C TRP A 144 -0.54 -21.78 28.45
N ASN A 145 -0.55 -21.43 29.74
CA ASN A 145 -0.16 -22.32 30.82
C ASN A 145 -1.30 -23.23 31.31
N GLY A 146 -2.51 -23.06 30.78
CA GLY A 146 -3.64 -23.96 31.05
C GLY A 146 -3.47 -25.33 30.39
N PRO A 147 -4.26 -26.35 30.80
CA PRO A 147 -4.21 -27.68 30.21
C PRO A 147 -4.33 -27.62 28.69
N GLU A 148 -3.59 -28.52 28.01
CA GLU A 148 -3.68 -28.69 26.57
C GLU A 148 -5.10 -29.14 26.23
N ASP A 149 -5.91 -28.23 25.67
CA ASP A 149 -7.02 -28.69 24.84
C ASP A 149 -6.39 -29.46 23.68
N ASN A 150 -7.01 -30.56 23.25
CA ASN A 150 -6.63 -31.28 22.01
C ASN A 150 -6.75 -30.40 20.74
N ASP A 151 -6.92 -29.10 20.89
CA ASP A 151 -7.07 -28.14 19.83
C ASP A 151 -5.72 -27.87 19.16
N VAL A 152 -5.57 -28.38 17.94
CA VAL A 152 -4.39 -28.22 17.06
C VAL A 152 -4.40 -26.84 16.39
N GLN A 153 -5.33 -25.96 16.74
CA GLN A 153 -5.46 -24.68 16.07
C GLN A 153 -4.45 -23.62 16.56
N PRO A 154 -4.08 -22.66 15.69
CA PRO A 154 -3.31 -21.48 16.09
C PRO A 154 -4.15 -20.54 16.95
N SER A 155 -3.48 -19.68 17.71
CA SER A 155 -4.11 -18.73 18.62
C SER A 155 -4.99 -17.71 17.90
N GLN A 156 -5.85 -17.04 18.66
CA GLN A 156 -6.65 -15.93 18.13
C GLN A 156 -5.78 -14.79 17.59
N PHE A 157 -4.58 -14.57 18.14
CA PHE A 157 -3.62 -13.59 17.65
C PHE A 157 -3.15 -13.95 16.23
N ALA A 158 -2.64 -15.18 16.04
CA ALA A 158 -2.14 -15.64 14.76
C ALA A 158 -3.24 -15.65 13.69
N LYS A 159 -4.46 -16.08 14.05
CA LYS A 159 -5.65 -16.01 13.18
C LYS A 159 -6.02 -14.57 12.81
N ALA A 160 -5.97 -13.63 13.76
CA ALA A 160 -6.33 -12.23 13.51
C ALA A 160 -5.33 -11.55 12.56
N VAL A 161 -4.02 -11.67 12.83
CA VAL A 161 -2.97 -11.06 12.02
C VAL A 161 -2.98 -11.59 10.58
N THR A 162 -3.09 -12.92 10.42
CA THR A 162 -3.16 -13.54 9.09
C THR A 162 -4.43 -13.16 8.32
N LYS A 163 -5.57 -13.02 9.01
CA LYS A 163 -6.82 -12.56 8.40
C LYS A 163 -6.71 -11.12 7.90
N GLU A 164 -6.11 -10.22 8.68
CA GLU A 164 -5.99 -8.80 8.29
C GLU A 164 -5.09 -8.60 7.07
N VAL A 165 -3.94 -9.26 7.04
CA VAL A 165 -3.00 -9.15 5.90
C VAL A 165 -3.58 -9.81 4.64
N THR A 166 -4.28 -10.94 4.78
CA THR A 166 -4.98 -11.59 3.65
C THR A 166 -6.10 -10.72 3.11
N TYR A 167 -6.85 -10.04 3.99
CA TYR A 167 -7.88 -9.10 3.57
C TYR A 167 -7.30 -7.91 2.80
N LEU A 168 -6.18 -7.35 3.27
CA LEU A 168 -5.47 -6.29 2.55
C LEU A 168 -5.01 -6.78 1.18
N HIS A 169 -4.37 -7.95 1.12
CA HIS A 169 -3.88 -8.54 -0.13
C HIS A 169 -5.01 -8.68 -1.15
N ARG A 170 -6.14 -9.27 -0.76
CA ARG A 170 -7.31 -9.40 -1.62
C ARG A 170 -7.79 -8.06 -2.19
N ILE A 171 -7.85 -7.01 -1.38
CA ILE A 171 -8.29 -5.68 -1.86
C ILE A 171 -7.29 -5.11 -2.86
N LEU A 172 -6.01 -5.15 -2.53
CA LEU A 172 -4.97 -4.53 -3.34
C LEU A 172 -4.81 -5.27 -4.67
N SER A 173 -4.77 -6.60 -4.69
CA SER A 173 -4.62 -7.37 -5.94
C SER A 173 -5.82 -7.28 -6.88
N GLN A 174 -7.00 -6.91 -6.36
CA GLN A 174 -8.18 -6.63 -7.20
C GLN A 174 -8.18 -5.22 -7.81
N THR A 175 -7.31 -4.33 -7.33
CA THR A 175 -7.39 -2.89 -7.63
C THR A 175 -6.11 -2.32 -8.20
N LEU A 176 -4.95 -2.74 -7.70
CA LEU A 176 -3.63 -2.21 -8.06
C LEU A 176 -2.92 -3.10 -9.08
N LEU A 177 -1.90 -2.56 -9.74
CA LEU A 177 -1.02 -3.34 -10.59
C LEU A 177 -0.13 -4.26 -9.76
N GLU A 178 0.22 -5.43 -10.29
CA GLU A 178 1.01 -6.45 -9.59
C GLU A 178 2.32 -5.88 -9.02
N VAL A 179 3.03 -5.05 -9.77
CA VAL A 179 4.29 -4.40 -9.32
C VAL A 179 4.06 -3.46 -8.12
N GLU A 180 2.93 -2.74 -8.09
CA GLU A 180 2.58 -1.86 -6.97
C GLU A 180 2.22 -2.69 -5.73
N VAL A 181 1.46 -3.78 -5.92
CA VAL A 181 1.13 -4.74 -4.85
C VAL A 181 2.42 -5.32 -4.26
N GLN A 182 3.35 -5.76 -5.10
CA GLN A 182 4.63 -6.32 -4.68
C GLN A 182 5.48 -5.33 -3.89
N THR A 183 5.49 -4.06 -4.31
CA THR A 183 6.22 -2.99 -3.61
C THR A 183 5.63 -2.72 -2.22
N ILE A 184 4.30 -2.74 -2.09
CA ILE A 184 3.63 -2.54 -0.79
C ILE A 184 3.89 -3.74 0.12
N PHE A 185 3.69 -4.96 -0.39
CA PHE A 185 3.81 -6.17 0.42
C PHE A 185 5.24 -6.46 0.84
N ARG A 186 6.24 -6.06 0.06
CA ARG A 186 7.65 -6.01 0.48
C ARG A 186 7.83 -5.35 1.84
N GLN A 187 7.29 -4.14 2.01
CA GLN A 187 7.42 -3.39 3.26
C GLN A 187 6.57 -4.02 4.38
N VAL A 188 5.38 -4.51 4.05
CA VAL A 188 4.51 -5.20 5.04
C VAL A 188 5.18 -6.46 5.59
N VAL A 189 5.80 -7.28 4.73
CA VAL A 189 6.53 -8.48 5.13
C VAL A 189 7.67 -8.14 6.08
N GLN A 190 8.48 -7.13 5.77
CA GLN A 190 9.56 -6.67 6.65
C GLN A 190 9.06 -6.22 8.03
N ILE A 191 7.95 -5.47 8.06
CA ILE A 191 7.30 -5.05 9.31
C ILE A 191 6.80 -6.25 10.11
N PHE A 192 6.21 -7.24 9.44
CA PHE A 192 5.71 -8.45 10.08
C PHE A 192 6.85 -9.26 10.71
N HIS A 193 7.92 -9.55 9.98
CA HIS A 193 9.07 -10.27 10.53
C HIS A 193 9.66 -9.53 11.73
N SER A 194 9.98 -8.24 11.59
CA SER A 194 10.61 -7.46 12.66
C SER A 194 9.76 -7.38 13.93
N HIS A 195 8.50 -6.93 13.81
CA HIS A 195 7.68 -6.62 14.99
C HIS A 195 7.13 -7.89 15.67
N ILE A 196 6.85 -8.95 14.90
CA ILE A 196 6.40 -10.23 15.49
C ILE A 196 7.55 -10.91 16.21
N THR A 197 8.74 -10.95 15.59
CA THR A 197 9.94 -11.53 16.23
C THR A 197 10.27 -10.78 17.51
N GLU A 198 10.32 -9.45 17.46
CA GLU A 198 10.58 -8.63 18.65
C GLU A 198 9.59 -8.92 19.79
N ALA A 199 8.30 -9.04 19.48
CA ALA A 199 7.28 -9.32 20.47
C ALA A 199 7.40 -10.75 21.04
N PHE A 200 7.66 -11.74 20.18
CA PHE A 200 7.78 -13.14 20.59
C PHE A 200 9.05 -13.40 21.42
N SER A 201 10.18 -12.76 21.08
CA SER A 201 11.41 -12.85 21.86
C SER A 201 11.30 -12.28 23.28
N LYS A 202 10.30 -11.43 23.54
CA LYS A 202 10.03 -10.87 24.87
C LYS A 202 9.05 -11.70 25.71
N LEU A 203 8.48 -12.78 25.14
CA LEU A 203 7.55 -13.63 25.88
C LEU A 203 8.29 -14.59 26.80
N GLU A 204 7.88 -14.65 28.07
CA GLU A 204 8.37 -15.63 29.03
C GLU A 204 7.63 -16.97 28.86
N VAL A 205 8.13 -17.82 27.96
CA VAL A 205 7.50 -19.11 27.62
C VAL A 205 8.29 -20.26 28.26
N ASN A 206 7.93 -20.60 29.49
CA ASN A 206 8.69 -21.55 30.32
C ASN A 206 8.16 -22.99 30.27
N THR A 207 6.93 -23.21 29.81
CA THR A 207 6.32 -24.55 29.76
C THR A 207 6.41 -25.19 28.36
N PRO A 208 6.59 -26.52 28.24
CA PRO A 208 6.59 -27.21 26.94
C PRO A 208 5.31 -26.95 26.13
N LEU A 209 4.16 -26.87 26.81
CA LEU A 209 2.86 -26.58 26.20
C LEU A 209 2.84 -25.19 25.56
N ALA A 210 3.28 -24.17 26.30
CA ALA A 210 3.32 -22.80 25.78
C ALA A 210 4.35 -22.66 24.64
N LYS A 211 5.48 -23.40 24.70
CA LYS A 211 6.44 -23.48 23.58
C LYS A 211 5.82 -24.10 22.33
N ASN A 212 5.06 -25.19 22.46
CA ASN A 212 4.35 -25.80 21.33
C ASN A 212 3.30 -24.84 20.72
N ARG A 213 2.56 -24.11 21.55
CA ARG A 213 1.59 -23.10 21.08
C ARG A 213 2.28 -21.95 20.34
N LEU A 214 3.39 -21.44 20.86
CA LEU A 214 4.18 -20.41 20.19
C LEU A 214 4.72 -20.89 18.84
N CYS A 215 5.31 -22.08 18.79
CA CYS A 215 5.82 -22.68 17.56
C CYS A 215 4.72 -22.75 16.48
N ARG A 216 3.53 -23.21 16.86
CA ARG A 216 2.37 -23.29 15.97
C ARG A 216 1.93 -21.93 15.44
N ASP A 217 1.89 -20.92 16.30
CA ASP A 217 1.56 -19.55 15.88
C ASP A 217 2.59 -19.01 14.88
N VAL A 218 3.88 -19.20 15.15
CA VAL A 218 4.97 -18.80 14.24
C VAL A 218 4.83 -19.50 12.89
N GLN A 219 4.62 -20.82 12.88
CA GLN A 219 4.44 -21.59 11.65
C GLN A 219 3.21 -21.12 10.86
N HIS A 220 2.08 -20.87 11.52
CA HIS A 220 0.86 -20.37 10.86
C HIS A 220 1.07 -19.00 10.23
N ILE A 221 1.75 -18.09 10.94
CA ILE A 221 2.06 -16.75 10.45
C ILE A 221 3.04 -16.83 9.26
N LEU A 222 4.12 -17.61 9.37
CA LEU A 222 5.09 -17.79 8.29
C LEU A 222 4.45 -18.41 7.04
N ALA A 223 3.57 -19.39 7.20
CA ALA A 223 2.82 -19.98 6.09
C ALA A 223 1.96 -18.94 5.34
N CYS A 224 1.48 -17.90 6.04
CA CYS A 224 0.80 -16.77 5.43
C CYS A 224 1.79 -15.81 4.74
N ILE A 225 2.86 -15.42 5.44
CA ILE A 225 3.89 -14.49 4.92
C ILE A 225 4.50 -15.00 3.62
N ARG A 226 4.85 -16.29 3.55
CA ARG A 226 5.43 -16.94 2.36
C ARG A 226 4.54 -16.91 1.12
N LYS A 227 3.22 -16.70 1.29
CA LYS A 227 2.24 -16.59 0.20
C LYS A 227 1.97 -15.15 -0.24
N LEU A 228 2.52 -14.16 0.48
CA LEU A 228 2.31 -12.76 0.12
C LEU A 228 3.13 -12.41 -1.13
N PRO A 229 2.58 -11.58 -2.02
CA PRO A 229 3.26 -11.17 -3.24
C PRO A 229 4.35 -10.16 -2.88
N ALA A 230 5.54 -10.62 -2.54
CA ALA A 230 6.72 -9.77 -2.39
C ALA A 230 7.87 -10.46 -3.13
N GLU A 231 8.73 -9.67 -3.79
CA GLU A 231 9.89 -10.24 -4.47
C GLU A 231 10.82 -10.88 -3.43
N ASN A 232 11.38 -12.06 -3.73
CA ASN A 232 12.32 -12.73 -2.83
C ASN A 232 13.58 -11.88 -2.65
N PHE A 233 13.86 -11.48 -1.40
CA PHE A 233 15.00 -10.61 -1.04
C PHE A 233 16.31 -11.37 -0.83
N SER A 234 16.21 -12.67 -0.63
CA SER A 234 17.33 -13.52 -0.24
C SER A 234 17.64 -14.52 -1.34
N SER A 235 18.88 -14.99 -1.36
CA SER A 235 19.29 -16.19 -2.10
C SER A 235 18.65 -17.47 -1.54
N GLU A 236 17.81 -17.34 -0.51
CA GLU A 236 17.11 -18.45 0.10
C GLU A 236 16.05 -19.00 -0.85
N THR A 237 15.88 -20.32 -0.79
CA THR A 237 14.85 -21.02 -1.56
C THR A 237 13.44 -20.73 -1.04
N ILE A 238 13.33 -20.27 0.21
CA ILE A 238 12.06 -19.99 0.89
C ILE A 238 11.60 -18.57 0.55
N PRO A 239 10.40 -18.39 -0.03
CA PRO A 239 9.86 -17.06 -0.33
C PRO A 239 9.67 -16.22 0.93
N ASN A 240 9.94 -14.92 0.84
CA ASN A 240 9.77 -13.98 1.96
C ASN A 240 10.46 -14.43 3.26
N TYR A 241 11.64 -15.05 3.17
CA TYR A 241 12.42 -15.43 4.34
C TYR A 241 12.86 -14.18 5.14
N GLY A 242 12.82 -14.24 6.47
CA GLY A 242 13.31 -13.16 7.33
C GLY A 242 13.43 -13.53 8.81
N LEU A 243 13.54 -12.52 9.68
CA LEU A 243 13.83 -12.67 11.13
C LEU A 243 12.93 -13.68 11.86
N LEU A 244 11.66 -13.80 11.46
CA LEU A 244 10.73 -14.76 12.08
C LEU A 244 11.05 -16.22 11.72
N ASP A 245 11.63 -16.48 10.54
CA ASP A 245 12.14 -17.80 10.17
C ASP A 245 13.38 -18.16 11.01
N GLU A 246 14.29 -17.20 11.19
CA GLU A 246 15.47 -17.36 12.06
C GLU A 246 15.05 -17.65 13.50
N PHE A 247 14.08 -16.88 14.02
CA PHE A 247 13.49 -17.12 15.34
C PHE A 247 12.92 -18.54 15.48
N LEU A 248 12.21 -19.04 14.46
CA LEU A 248 11.67 -20.41 14.47
C LEU A 248 12.80 -21.45 14.54
N ALA A 249 13.84 -21.28 13.72
CA ALA A 249 14.98 -22.20 13.65
C ALA A 249 15.77 -22.23 14.96
N GLU A 250 16.04 -21.07 15.56
CA GLU A 250 16.81 -20.96 16.81
C GLU A 250 16.07 -21.52 18.02
N ASN A 251 14.74 -21.30 18.12
CA ASN A 251 13.98 -21.63 19.33
C ASN A 251 13.31 -23.01 19.28
N PHE A 252 13.04 -23.56 18.09
CA PHE A 252 12.28 -24.79 17.92
C PHE A 252 12.95 -25.83 16.99
N GLY A 253 14.09 -25.48 16.38
CA GLY A 253 14.79 -26.30 15.40
C GLY A 253 14.12 -26.29 14.02
N THR A 254 14.82 -26.81 13.01
CA THR A 254 14.34 -26.98 11.63
C THR A 254 13.33 -28.13 11.53
N LYS A 255 12.21 -28.08 12.26
CA LYS A 255 11.04 -28.92 11.93
C LYS A 255 10.26 -28.26 10.79
N VAL A 256 10.86 -28.26 9.61
CA VAL A 256 10.18 -27.88 8.36
C VAL A 256 9.90 -29.17 7.60
N GLY A 257 8.67 -29.67 7.73
CA GLY A 257 8.14 -30.76 6.90
C GLY A 257 7.93 -32.08 7.63
N GLU A 258 6.76 -32.22 8.25
CA GLU A 258 5.88 -33.40 8.09
C GLU A 258 4.45 -32.90 7.84
#